data_AF-A0A355SGZ6-F1
#
_entry.id   AF-A0A355SGZ6-F1
#
_cell.length_a   1.000
_cell.length_b   1.000
_cell.length_c   1.000
_cell.angle_alpha   90.00
_cell.angle_beta   90.00
_cell.angle_gamma   90.00
#
_symmetry.space_group_name_H-M   'P 1'
#
loop_
_entity.id
_entity.type
_entity.pdbx_description
1 polymer ?
#
loop_
_entity_poly.entity_id
_entity_poly.type
_entity_poly.pdbx_seq_one_letter_code
_entity_poly.pdbx_strand_id
1 'polypeptide(L)'
;MGLKTLEKRIESFKSVFLNMDTAVALGVLGIIVMFIIPLSPGIIDILIIFNLAFSLIVLLLTLFATDTLQFSVFPTLLLVSTLFRLGLNVSSTRLILTSGNAGRVIAAFGNFVVRGNYVVGVIIFIIIFVIQFVVITNGSGRVAEVAARFTLDAMPGKQMSIDADLNAGIINESEAVERRKKLHLETDFYGAMDGASKFVKGDAIAGIIIVFINIIGGVIVGMMQGMAVMDALKQYCLLTIGDGLASQIPALLISTSTGILVTHSGGNESFGSELTGEFKAFPSAIAIVSVILFIFALVPSFPAIPFLILAVSTGYFAYTLEKDGNKKKGKMINKKAVEIANKENRNKEPDNIMNLFHVDTLEIDIGYGLIPLTDTKAGGDLLERISAVRRQCATELGILVQPIRIRDNLQLGTNEYVIKIRGIEIAKGESMSNHYLAMDPINSDVKIEGIKTHEPTFHLPAVWITPDKKEKAEMMGLTVVDPVTVLITQLTEVIKQHSYELLGRQEVKMLIDSVKESCSAVVEELIPDLLTIGDVQKVLQNLLREQVPIRDLETILESLADNARNTKDIELLTEYVRYAMGRVICKPFIDENNTINVITIHPKLEQIIGDNIHKSFQGSFPSLSPG
;
A
#
# COMPACT_ATOMS: atom_id res chain seq x y z
N MET A 1 -51.27 -48.05 -26.14
CA MET A 1 -49.97 -48.22 -25.46
C MET A 1 -48.82 -47.41 -26.08
N GLY A 2 -48.98 -46.80 -27.28
CA GLY A 2 -47.92 -46.06 -27.97
C GLY A 2 -47.78 -44.55 -27.69
N LEU A 3 -48.82 -43.85 -27.23
CA LEU A 3 -48.74 -42.40 -26.94
C LEU A 3 -48.06 -42.08 -25.59
N LYS A 4 -48.38 -42.85 -24.53
CA LYS A 4 -47.76 -42.67 -23.20
C LYS A 4 -46.26 -42.99 -23.17
N THR A 5 -45.78 -43.87 -24.05
CA THR A 5 -44.35 -44.16 -24.23
C THR A 5 -43.63 -43.09 -25.04
N LEU A 6 -44.33 -42.39 -25.94
CA LEU A 6 -43.82 -41.22 -26.66
C LEU A 6 -43.74 -39.99 -25.78
N GLU A 7 -44.76 -39.71 -24.96
CA GLU A 7 -44.73 -38.63 -23.96
C GLU A 7 -43.64 -38.85 -22.91
N LYS A 8 -43.48 -40.06 -22.38
CA LYS A 8 -42.37 -40.38 -21.46
C LYS A 8 -41.00 -40.23 -22.13
N ARG A 9 -40.88 -40.56 -23.42
CA ARG A 9 -39.63 -40.34 -24.18
C ARG A 9 -39.36 -38.86 -24.42
N ILE A 10 -40.38 -38.04 -24.65
CA ILE A 10 -40.26 -36.59 -24.83
C ILE A 10 -39.96 -35.88 -23.50
N GLU A 11 -40.57 -36.30 -22.40
CA GLU A 11 -40.26 -35.79 -21.05
C GLU A 11 -38.85 -36.22 -20.60
N SER A 12 -38.44 -37.46 -20.89
CA SER A 12 -37.07 -37.92 -20.66
C SER A 12 -36.06 -37.20 -21.57
N PHE A 13 -36.43 -36.87 -22.81
CA PHE A 13 -35.59 -36.04 -23.70
C PHE A 13 -35.47 -34.61 -23.16
N LYS A 14 -36.57 -34.03 -22.65
CA LYS A 14 -36.57 -32.71 -22.01
C LYS A 14 -35.74 -32.71 -20.72
N SER A 15 -35.83 -33.73 -19.88
CA SER A 15 -35.04 -33.79 -18.63
C SER A 15 -33.54 -33.98 -18.88
N VAL A 16 -33.16 -34.64 -19.97
CA VAL A 16 -31.76 -34.76 -20.41
C VAL A 16 -31.26 -33.45 -21.03
N PHE A 17 -32.10 -32.68 -21.73
CA PHE A 17 -31.74 -31.38 -22.30
C PHE A 17 -31.80 -30.19 -21.33
N LEU A 18 -32.44 -30.34 -20.15
CA LEU A 18 -32.56 -29.28 -19.15
C LEU A 18 -31.43 -29.24 -18.11
N ASN A 19 -30.51 -30.21 -18.11
CA ASN A 19 -29.31 -30.11 -17.29
C ASN A 19 -28.35 -29.09 -17.93
N MET A 20 -27.90 -28.11 -17.15
CA MET A 20 -27.03 -27.05 -17.67
C MET A 20 -25.71 -27.63 -18.22
N ASP A 21 -25.22 -28.72 -17.65
CA ASP A 21 -24.03 -29.44 -18.11
C ASP A 21 -24.24 -30.10 -19.48
N THR A 22 -25.42 -30.66 -19.74
CA THR A 22 -25.72 -31.26 -21.06
C THR A 22 -25.91 -30.17 -22.11
N ALA A 23 -26.49 -29.03 -21.76
CA ALA A 23 -26.59 -27.87 -22.65
C ALA A 23 -25.20 -27.31 -23.03
N VAL A 24 -24.27 -27.20 -22.07
CA VAL A 24 -22.87 -26.79 -22.35
C VAL A 24 -22.17 -27.81 -23.24
N ALA A 25 -22.27 -29.11 -22.94
CA ALA A 25 -21.66 -30.18 -23.73
C ALA A 25 -22.20 -30.21 -25.18
N LEU A 26 -23.52 -30.06 -25.35
CA LEU A 26 -24.15 -29.95 -26.67
C LEU A 26 -23.76 -28.67 -27.40
N GLY A 27 -23.57 -27.57 -26.68
CA GLY A 27 -23.05 -26.32 -27.23
C GLY A 27 -21.65 -26.50 -27.82
N VAL A 28 -20.73 -27.10 -27.06
CA VAL A 28 -19.36 -27.40 -27.52
C VAL A 28 -19.38 -28.35 -28.72
N LEU A 29 -20.20 -29.40 -28.68
CA LEU A 29 -20.37 -30.31 -29.83
C LEU A 29 -20.94 -29.57 -31.05
N GLY A 30 -21.86 -28.64 -30.84
CA GLY A 30 -22.43 -27.77 -31.87
C GLY A 30 -21.35 -26.94 -32.59
N ILE A 31 -20.36 -26.42 -31.85
CA ILE A 31 -19.21 -25.72 -32.44
C ILE A 31 -18.43 -26.64 -33.39
N ILE A 32 -18.17 -27.90 -32.99
CA ILE A 32 -17.47 -28.87 -33.83
C ILE A 32 -18.28 -29.20 -35.09
N VAL A 33 -19.60 -29.41 -34.95
CA VAL A 33 -20.50 -29.66 -36.07
C VAL A 33 -20.50 -28.49 -37.06
N MET A 34 -20.33 -27.26 -36.57
CA MET A 34 -20.24 -26.04 -37.38
C MET A 34 -19.08 -26.04 -38.39
N PHE A 35 -17.96 -26.72 -38.07
CA PHE A 35 -16.84 -26.88 -38.99
C PHE A 35 -17.17 -27.82 -40.16
N ILE A 36 -18.07 -28.79 -39.94
CA ILE A 36 -18.39 -29.83 -40.92
C ILE A 36 -19.57 -29.38 -41.78
N ILE A 37 -20.68 -28.99 -41.15
CA ILE A 37 -21.95 -28.74 -41.81
C ILE A 37 -22.05 -27.27 -42.29
N PRO A 38 -22.40 -27.02 -43.56
CA PRO A 38 -22.62 -25.66 -44.04
C PRO A 38 -23.86 -25.04 -43.37
N LEU A 39 -23.67 -23.87 -42.74
CA LEU A 39 -24.76 -23.11 -42.13
C LEU A 39 -25.41 -22.17 -43.13
N SER A 40 -26.70 -21.89 -42.93
CA SER A 40 -27.39 -20.86 -43.71
C SER A 40 -26.96 -19.45 -43.27
N PRO A 41 -26.99 -18.45 -44.17
CA PRO A 41 -26.61 -17.08 -43.82
C PRO A 41 -27.40 -16.50 -42.63
N GLY A 42 -28.68 -16.87 -42.50
CA GLY A 42 -29.51 -16.43 -41.37
C GLY A 42 -29.08 -17.01 -40.02
N ILE A 43 -28.59 -18.26 -39.98
CA ILE A 43 -28.04 -18.84 -38.76
C ILE A 43 -26.73 -18.15 -38.37
N ILE A 44 -25.86 -17.87 -39.35
CA ILE A 44 -24.61 -17.13 -39.09
C ILE A 44 -24.90 -15.74 -38.52
N ASP A 45 -25.84 -14.99 -39.09
CA ASP A 45 -26.25 -13.68 -38.56
C ASP A 45 -26.67 -13.78 -37.08
N ILE A 46 -27.50 -14.77 -36.72
CA ILE A 46 -27.94 -14.99 -35.33
C ILE A 46 -26.75 -15.32 -34.42
N LEU A 47 -25.86 -16.22 -34.86
CA LEU A 47 -24.71 -16.64 -34.06
C LEU A 47 -23.67 -15.53 -33.87
N ILE A 48 -23.47 -14.65 -34.87
CA ILE A 48 -22.62 -13.46 -34.75
C ILE A 48 -23.23 -12.48 -33.74
N ILE A 49 -24.53 -12.20 -33.83
CA ILE A 49 -25.22 -11.32 -32.87
C ILE A 49 -25.14 -11.91 -31.45
N PHE A 50 -25.34 -13.23 -31.33
CA PHE A 50 -25.18 -13.93 -30.06
C PHE A 50 -23.75 -13.80 -29.52
N ASN A 51 -22.72 -13.96 -30.35
CA ASN A 51 -21.32 -13.80 -29.95
C ASN A 51 -21.05 -12.38 -29.42
N LEU A 52 -21.55 -11.37 -30.12
CA LEU A 52 -21.43 -9.96 -29.71
C LEU A 52 -22.13 -9.70 -28.38
N ALA A 53 -23.38 -10.16 -28.23
CA ALA A 53 -24.14 -10.01 -26.99
C ALA A 53 -23.46 -10.74 -25.82
N PHE A 54 -23.00 -11.97 -26.05
CA PHE A 54 -22.28 -12.77 -25.06
C PHE A 54 -20.99 -12.07 -24.61
N SER A 55 -20.20 -11.54 -25.54
CA SER A 55 -18.95 -10.83 -25.23
C SER A 55 -19.19 -9.53 -24.45
N LEU A 56 -20.30 -8.83 -24.73
CA LEU A 56 -20.71 -7.65 -23.97
C LEU A 56 -21.14 -8.01 -22.55
N ILE A 57 -21.91 -9.10 -22.39
CA ILE A 57 -22.30 -9.61 -21.07
C ILE A 57 -21.07 -9.98 -20.26
N VAL A 58 -20.11 -10.68 -20.87
CA VAL A 58 -18.84 -11.03 -20.24
C VAL A 58 -18.09 -9.79 -19.76
N LEU A 59 -17.95 -8.75 -20.60
CA LEU A 59 -17.31 -7.49 -20.20
C LEU A 59 -18.01 -6.84 -19.00
N LEU A 60 -19.34 -6.73 -19.04
CA LEU A 60 -20.10 -6.14 -17.95
C LEU A 60 -19.98 -6.97 -16.66
N LEU A 61 -20.00 -8.30 -16.74
CA LEU A 61 -19.79 -9.18 -15.59
C LEU A 61 -18.40 -8.95 -14.98
N THR A 62 -17.35 -8.80 -15.80
CA THR A 62 -16.01 -8.52 -15.28
C THR A 62 -15.90 -7.14 -14.61
N LEU A 63 -16.62 -6.12 -15.11
CA LEU A 63 -16.62 -4.78 -14.50
C LEU A 63 -17.37 -4.71 -13.17
N PHE A 64 -18.36 -5.60 -12.96
CA PHE A 64 -19.14 -5.66 -11.73
C PHE A 64 -18.67 -6.72 -10.74
N ALA A 65 -17.76 -7.61 -11.12
CA ALA A 65 -17.17 -8.58 -10.22
C ALA A 65 -16.39 -7.88 -9.10
N THR A 66 -16.54 -8.34 -7.87
CA THR A 66 -15.80 -7.78 -6.72
C THR A 66 -14.56 -8.59 -6.42
N ASP A 67 -14.61 -9.92 -6.58
CA ASP A 67 -13.47 -10.83 -6.35
C ASP A 67 -13.23 -11.64 -7.63
N THR A 68 -11.96 -11.83 -8.01
CA THR A 68 -11.55 -12.59 -9.21
C THR A 68 -12.04 -14.04 -9.16
N LEU A 69 -12.19 -14.60 -7.96
CA LEU A 69 -12.68 -15.97 -7.75
C LEU A 69 -14.19 -16.14 -7.91
N GLN A 70 -14.98 -15.05 -7.87
CA GLN A 70 -16.41 -15.12 -8.16
C GLN A 70 -16.68 -15.55 -9.61
N PHE A 71 -15.71 -15.34 -10.50
CA PHE A 71 -15.77 -15.75 -11.89
C PHE A 71 -14.72 -16.81 -12.23
N SER A 72 -14.57 -17.81 -11.36
CA SER A 72 -13.63 -18.93 -11.54
C SER A 72 -13.83 -19.74 -12.83
N VAL A 73 -15.00 -19.68 -13.46
CA VAL A 73 -15.33 -20.35 -14.74
C VAL A 73 -14.82 -19.58 -15.96
N PHE A 74 -14.32 -18.36 -15.78
CA PHE A 74 -13.86 -17.50 -16.87
C PHE A 74 -12.81 -18.11 -17.82
N PRO A 75 -11.77 -18.84 -17.36
CA PRO A 75 -10.80 -19.47 -18.27
C PRO A 75 -11.46 -20.44 -19.25
N THR A 76 -12.38 -21.25 -18.74
CA THR A 76 -13.11 -22.23 -19.53
C THR A 76 -14.07 -21.55 -20.51
N LEU A 77 -14.76 -20.49 -20.08
CA LEU A 77 -15.62 -19.70 -20.96
C LEU A 77 -14.83 -19.05 -22.10
N LEU A 78 -13.63 -18.56 -21.80
CA LEU A 78 -12.74 -17.95 -22.78
C LEU A 78 -12.31 -18.99 -23.83
N LEU A 79 -11.98 -20.22 -23.44
CA LEU A 79 -11.65 -21.31 -24.36
C LEU A 79 -12.85 -21.66 -25.27
N VAL A 80 -14.03 -21.87 -24.69
CA VAL A 80 -15.24 -22.21 -25.46
C VAL A 80 -15.65 -21.07 -26.39
N SER A 81 -15.58 -19.81 -25.92
CA SER A 81 -15.87 -18.64 -26.74
C SER A 81 -14.87 -18.48 -27.89
N THR A 82 -13.60 -18.82 -27.67
CA THR A 82 -12.57 -18.78 -28.71
C THR A 82 -12.83 -19.85 -29.77
N LEU A 83 -13.18 -21.08 -29.37
CA LEU A 83 -13.59 -22.13 -30.30
C LEU A 83 -14.85 -21.73 -31.09
N PHE A 84 -15.83 -21.11 -30.44
CA PHE A 84 -17.04 -20.61 -31.10
C PHE A 84 -16.72 -19.54 -32.14
N ARG A 85 -15.84 -18.56 -31.83
CA ARG A 85 -15.35 -17.57 -32.81
C ARG A 85 -14.66 -18.22 -33.99
N LEU A 86 -13.74 -19.15 -33.74
CA LEU A 86 -13.01 -19.84 -34.80
C LEU A 86 -13.96 -20.60 -35.72
N GLY A 87 -14.95 -21.29 -35.13
CA GLY A 87 -16.02 -21.93 -35.89
C GLY A 87 -16.78 -20.93 -36.76
N LEU A 88 -17.17 -19.77 -36.20
CA LEU A 88 -17.90 -18.74 -36.96
C LEU A 88 -17.08 -18.22 -38.13
N ASN A 89 -15.79 -17.94 -37.91
CA ASN A 89 -14.88 -17.48 -38.96
C ASN A 89 -14.75 -18.52 -40.09
N VAL A 90 -14.71 -19.82 -39.77
CA VAL A 90 -14.65 -20.87 -40.79
C VAL A 90 -15.98 -21.01 -41.54
N SER A 91 -17.11 -20.96 -40.83
CA SER A 91 -18.44 -21.04 -41.46
C SER A 91 -18.75 -19.81 -42.33
N SER A 92 -18.37 -18.60 -41.88
CA SER A 92 -18.54 -17.36 -42.66
C SER A 92 -17.63 -17.34 -43.88
N THR A 93 -16.36 -17.72 -43.73
CA THR A 93 -15.41 -17.92 -44.84
C THR A 93 -15.96 -18.83 -45.93
N ARG A 94 -16.57 -19.96 -45.54
CA ARG A 94 -17.21 -20.87 -46.49
C ARG A 94 -18.33 -20.19 -47.27
N LEU A 95 -19.20 -19.42 -46.60
CA LEU A 95 -20.29 -18.69 -47.24
C LEU A 95 -19.79 -17.57 -48.15
N ILE A 96 -18.77 -16.82 -47.71
CA ILE A 96 -18.10 -15.77 -48.49
C ILE A 96 -17.59 -16.40 -49.79
N LEU A 97 -16.77 -17.44 -49.71
CA LEU A 97 -16.14 -18.06 -50.88
C LEU A 97 -17.13 -18.79 -51.80
N THR A 98 -18.13 -19.49 -51.25
CA THR A 98 -19.03 -20.34 -52.05
C THR A 98 -20.17 -19.55 -52.69
N SER A 99 -20.80 -18.65 -51.93
CA SER A 99 -22.05 -18.00 -52.32
C SER A 99 -21.91 -16.50 -52.58
N GLY A 100 -20.78 -15.89 -52.23
CA GLY A 100 -20.60 -14.43 -52.33
C GLY A 100 -21.56 -13.63 -51.45
N ASN A 101 -22.18 -14.28 -50.46
CA ASN A 101 -23.12 -13.68 -49.52
C ASN A 101 -22.91 -14.30 -48.13
N ALA A 102 -22.44 -13.48 -47.19
CA ALA A 102 -22.07 -13.93 -45.85
C ALA A 102 -23.13 -13.65 -44.78
N GLY A 103 -24.32 -13.19 -45.17
CA GLY A 103 -25.35 -12.72 -44.23
C GLY A 103 -25.43 -11.19 -44.17
N ARG A 104 -26.52 -10.69 -43.57
CA ARG A 104 -26.82 -9.26 -43.53
C ARG A 104 -25.97 -8.52 -42.52
N VAL A 105 -25.60 -9.17 -41.41
CA VAL A 105 -24.80 -8.56 -40.35
C VAL A 105 -23.41 -8.25 -40.86
N ILE A 106 -22.76 -9.22 -41.51
CA ILE A 106 -21.45 -9.05 -42.14
C ILE A 106 -21.48 -7.94 -43.20
N ALA A 107 -22.49 -7.94 -44.08
CA ALA A 107 -22.63 -6.89 -45.08
C ALA A 107 -22.84 -5.50 -44.45
N ALA A 108 -23.56 -5.40 -43.33
CA ALA A 108 -23.77 -4.14 -42.62
C ALA A 108 -22.46 -3.61 -42.01
N PHE A 109 -21.66 -4.47 -41.35
CA PHE A 109 -20.34 -4.10 -40.82
C PHE A 109 -19.38 -3.65 -41.93
N GLY A 110 -19.37 -4.35 -43.08
CA GLY A 110 -18.54 -3.98 -44.22
C GLY A 110 -18.89 -2.60 -44.78
N ASN A 111 -20.19 -2.34 -44.97
CA ASN A 111 -20.66 -1.03 -45.45
C ASN A 111 -20.39 0.10 -44.46
N PHE A 112 -20.49 -0.16 -43.15
CA PHE A 112 -20.23 0.83 -42.11
C PHE A 112 -18.81 1.42 -42.16
N VAL A 113 -17.81 0.58 -42.44
CA VAL A 113 -16.40 1.00 -42.51
C VAL A 113 -16.00 1.52 -43.89
N VAL A 114 -16.54 0.95 -44.97
CA VAL A 114 -16.17 1.34 -46.33
C VAL A 114 -16.77 2.71 -46.71
N ARG A 115 -18.00 3.07 -46.28
CA ARG A 115 -18.68 4.35 -46.61
C ARG A 115 -18.53 4.82 -48.07
N GLY A 116 -18.52 3.87 -49.02
CA GLY A 116 -18.36 4.14 -50.45
C GLY A 116 -16.90 4.26 -50.98
N ASN A 117 -15.88 4.25 -50.11
CA ASN A 117 -14.47 4.21 -50.49
C ASN A 117 -13.78 2.96 -49.94
N TYR A 118 -13.63 1.95 -50.81
CA TYR A 118 -13.04 0.65 -50.48
C TYR A 118 -11.59 0.77 -50.00
N VAL A 119 -10.80 1.70 -50.55
CA VAL A 119 -9.39 1.89 -50.16
C VAL A 119 -9.31 2.39 -48.71
N VAL A 120 -10.13 3.40 -48.37
CA VAL A 120 -10.20 3.92 -46.99
C VAL A 120 -10.69 2.84 -46.03
N GLY A 121 -11.70 2.06 -46.45
CA GLY A 121 -12.22 0.94 -45.66
C GLY A 121 -11.15 -0.11 -45.33
N VAL A 122 -10.33 -0.49 -46.31
CA VAL A 122 -9.20 -1.43 -46.11
C VAL A 122 -8.18 -0.86 -45.12
N ILE A 123 -7.82 0.43 -45.25
CA ILE A 123 -6.84 1.07 -44.36
C ILE A 123 -7.36 1.09 -42.92
N ILE A 124 -8.61 1.53 -42.70
CA ILE A 124 -9.24 1.58 -41.37
C ILE A 124 -9.31 0.16 -40.78
N PHE A 125 -9.71 -0.83 -41.59
CA PHE A 125 -9.77 -2.21 -41.16
C PHE A 125 -8.41 -2.74 -40.71
N ILE A 126 -7.34 -2.52 -41.49
CA ILE A 126 -5.98 -2.91 -41.12
C ILE A 126 -5.56 -2.25 -39.81
N ILE A 127 -5.84 -0.96 -39.61
CA ILE A 127 -5.52 -0.25 -38.37
C ILE A 127 -6.24 -0.88 -37.17
N ILE A 128 -7.56 -1.07 -37.25
CA ILE A 128 -8.36 -1.69 -36.19
C ILE A 128 -7.82 -3.08 -35.88
N PHE A 129 -7.53 -3.86 -36.93
CA PHE A 129 -7.00 -5.21 -36.81
C PHE A 129 -5.63 -5.23 -36.12
N VAL A 130 -4.71 -4.35 -36.52
CA VAL A 130 -3.36 -4.24 -35.93
C VAL A 130 -3.44 -3.82 -34.47
N ILE A 131 -4.26 -2.82 -34.12
CA ILE A 131 -4.46 -2.40 -32.73
C ILE A 131 -4.99 -3.57 -31.90
N GLN A 132 -6.01 -4.27 -32.41
CA GLN A 132 -6.62 -5.39 -31.72
C GLN A 132 -5.64 -6.55 -31.48
N PHE A 133 -4.79 -6.88 -32.45
CA PHE A 133 -3.82 -7.96 -32.31
C PHE A 133 -2.57 -7.54 -31.51
N VAL A 134 -1.87 -6.50 -31.97
CA VAL A 134 -0.55 -6.10 -31.46
C VAL A 134 -0.65 -5.46 -30.08
N VAL A 135 -1.64 -4.61 -29.85
CA VAL A 135 -1.76 -3.87 -28.60
C VAL A 135 -2.62 -4.64 -27.61
N ILE A 136 -3.82 -5.04 -28.02
CA ILE A 136 -4.84 -5.50 -27.06
C ILE A 136 -4.67 -6.99 -26.74
N THR A 137 -4.66 -7.86 -27.75
CA THR A 137 -4.55 -9.31 -27.55
C THR A 137 -3.18 -9.69 -26.98
N ASN A 138 -2.09 -9.16 -27.55
CA ASN A 138 -0.75 -9.40 -27.00
C ASN A 138 -0.53 -8.71 -25.64
N GLY A 139 -1.08 -7.50 -25.44
CA GLY A 139 -0.98 -6.79 -24.17
C GLY A 139 -1.69 -7.56 -23.05
N SER A 140 -2.96 -7.91 -23.25
CA SER A 140 -3.73 -8.70 -22.29
C SER A 140 -3.10 -10.06 -22.02
N GLY A 141 -2.57 -10.74 -23.05
CA GLY A 141 -1.88 -12.02 -22.89
C GLY A 141 -0.62 -11.92 -22.02
N ARG A 142 0.20 -10.88 -22.22
CA ARG A 142 1.39 -10.64 -21.38
C ARG A 142 1.03 -10.29 -19.95
N VAL A 143 -0.01 -9.48 -19.77
CA VAL A 143 -0.50 -9.12 -18.43
C VAL A 143 -1.03 -10.36 -17.69
N ALA A 144 -1.79 -11.22 -18.37
CA ALA A 144 -2.24 -12.51 -17.86
C ALA A 144 -1.08 -13.44 -17.47
N GLU A 145 -0.08 -13.59 -18.34
CA GLU A 145 1.11 -14.41 -18.09
C GLU A 145 1.90 -13.91 -16.87
N VAL A 146 2.16 -12.60 -16.81
CA VAL A 146 2.96 -12.00 -15.73
C VAL A 146 2.21 -12.03 -14.40
N ALA A 147 0.93 -11.68 -14.39
CA ALA A 147 0.12 -11.72 -13.17
C ALA A 147 -0.06 -13.16 -12.66
N ALA A 148 -0.30 -14.12 -13.55
CA ALA A 148 -0.37 -15.53 -13.19
C ALA A 148 0.95 -15.99 -12.58
N ARG A 149 2.08 -15.68 -13.22
CA ARG A 149 3.41 -16.07 -12.71
C ARG A 149 3.69 -15.48 -11.33
N PHE A 150 3.53 -14.17 -11.15
CA PHE A 150 3.79 -13.54 -9.84
C PHE A 150 2.84 -14.03 -8.75
N THR A 151 1.57 -14.24 -9.09
CA THR A 151 0.60 -14.76 -8.12
C THR A 151 0.92 -16.20 -7.74
N LEU A 152 1.30 -17.04 -8.70
CA LEU A 152 1.71 -18.44 -8.47
C LEU A 152 3.02 -18.53 -7.67
N ASP A 153 4.00 -17.68 -7.96
CA ASP A 153 5.27 -17.61 -7.23
C ASP A 153 5.06 -17.17 -5.76
N ALA A 154 4.01 -16.39 -5.48
CA ALA A 154 3.64 -15.96 -4.12
C ALA A 154 2.84 -17.01 -3.32
N MET A 155 2.39 -18.11 -3.93
CA MET A 155 1.51 -19.10 -3.28
C MET A 155 2.17 -19.82 -2.10
N PRO A 156 3.45 -20.24 -2.16
CA PRO A 156 4.12 -20.84 -1.00
C PRO A 156 4.14 -19.87 0.19
N GLY A 157 4.38 -18.58 -0.05
CA GLY A 157 4.36 -17.55 1.00
C GLY A 157 2.97 -17.37 1.61
N LYS A 158 1.92 -17.31 0.77
CA LYS A 158 0.52 -17.26 1.25
C LYS A 158 0.15 -18.53 2.04
N GLN A 159 0.56 -19.70 1.60
CA GLN A 159 0.31 -20.96 2.31
C GLN A 159 1.02 -21.01 3.66
N MET A 160 2.31 -20.62 3.70
CA MET A 160 3.08 -20.50 4.93
C MET A 160 2.47 -19.49 5.90
N SER A 161 1.90 -18.38 5.39
CA SER A 161 1.21 -17.40 6.24
C SER A 161 -0.04 -17.97 6.91
N ILE A 162 -0.80 -18.82 6.22
CA ILE A 162 -1.96 -19.53 6.80
C ILE A 162 -1.50 -20.51 7.88
N ASP A 163 -0.41 -21.22 7.64
CA ASP A 163 0.17 -22.16 8.60
C ASP A 163 0.72 -21.43 9.83
N ALA A 164 1.36 -20.28 9.63
CA ALA A 164 1.84 -19.42 10.71
C ALA A 164 0.68 -18.85 11.54
N ASP A 165 -0.39 -18.36 10.90
CA ASP A 165 -1.58 -17.84 11.59
C ASP A 165 -2.29 -18.94 12.40
N LEU A 166 -2.37 -20.16 11.87
CA LEU A 166 -2.94 -21.32 12.57
C LEU A 166 -2.09 -21.71 13.78
N ASN A 167 -0.76 -21.78 13.60
CA ASN A 167 0.17 -22.09 14.68
C ASN A 167 0.21 -21.00 15.76
N ALA A 168 -0.01 -19.74 15.40
CA ALA A 168 -0.10 -18.60 16.31
C ALA A 168 -1.47 -18.48 17.00
N GLY A 169 -2.46 -19.30 16.63
CA GLY A 169 -3.81 -19.26 17.17
C GLY A 169 -4.63 -18.03 16.75
N ILE A 170 -4.22 -17.34 15.68
CA ILE A 170 -4.94 -16.18 15.12
C ILE A 170 -6.20 -16.64 14.36
N ILE A 171 -6.12 -17.82 13.74
CA ILE A 171 -7.24 -18.46 13.02
C ILE A 171 -7.50 -19.87 13.56
N ASN A 172 -8.72 -20.36 13.37
CA ASN A 172 -9.11 -21.73 13.72
C ASN A 172 -8.87 -22.72 12.55
N GLU A 173 -8.95 -24.02 12.83
CA GLU A 173 -8.71 -25.08 11.85
C GLU A 173 -9.72 -25.05 10.68
N SER A 174 -10.99 -24.71 10.95
CA SER A 174 -12.01 -24.54 9.91
C SER A 174 -11.70 -23.38 8.95
N GLU A 175 -11.25 -22.24 9.48
CA GLU A 175 -10.85 -21.07 8.70
C GLU A 175 -9.58 -21.35 7.90
N ALA A 176 -8.62 -22.09 8.46
CA ALA A 176 -7.43 -22.52 7.74
C ALA A 176 -7.77 -23.40 6.53
N VAL A 177 -8.72 -24.34 6.69
CA VAL A 177 -9.22 -25.17 5.58
C VAL A 177 -9.92 -24.30 4.52
N GLU A 178 -10.76 -23.35 4.92
CA GLU A 178 -11.45 -22.46 3.99
C GLU A 178 -10.47 -21.55 3.23
N ARG A 179 -9.50 -20.94 3.92
CA ARG A 179 -8.45 -20.12 3.29
C ARG A 179 -7.58 -20.93 2.35
N ARG A 180 -7.19 -22.16 2.72
CA ARG A 180 -6.45 -23.07 1.82
C ARG A 180 -7.27 -23.45 0.60
N LYS A 181 -8.58 -23.69 0.75
CA LYS A 181 -9.48 -23.93 -0.39
C LYS A 181 -9.56 -22.72 -1.33
N LYS A 182 -9.66 -21.51 -0.77
CA LYS A 182 -9.63 -20.25 -1.55
C LYS A 182 -8.30 -20.11 -2.30
N LEU A 183 -7.17 -20.38 -1.62
CA LEU A 183 -5.84 -20.35 -2.20
C LEU A 183 -5.67 -21.39 -3.34
N HIS A 184 -6.21 -22.60 -3.17
CA HIS A 184 -6.22 -23.60 -4.24
C HIS A 184 -7.00 -23.13 -5.47
N LEU A 185 -8.21 -22.58 -5.28
CA LEU A 185 -9.02 -22.04 -6.37
C LEU A 185 -8.31 -20.88 -7.09
N GLU A 186 -7.56 -20.05 -6.35
CA GLU A 186 -6.73 -18.97 -6.91
C GLU A 186 -5.59 -19.54 -7.77
N THR A 187 -4.93 -20.60 -7.31
CA THR A 187 -3.89 -21.32 -8.07
C THR A 187 -4.44 -21.84 -9.39
N ASP A 188 -5.56 -22.57 -9.32
CA ASP A 188 -6.19 -23.19 -10.50
C ASP A 188 -6.66 -22.13 -11.49
N PHE A 189 -7.23 -21.03 -10.99
CA PHE A 189 -7.70 -19.92 -11.83
C PHE A 189 -6.56 -19.28 -12.62
N TYR A 190 -5.48 -18.87 -11.95
CA TYR A 190 -4.35 -18.20 -12.62
C TYR A 190 -3.57 -19.17 -13.53
N GLY A 191 -3.43 -20.44 -13.13
CA GLY A 191 -2.85 -21.47 -13.99
C GLY A 191 -3.68 -21.71 -15.27
N ALA A 192 -5.00 -21.79 -15.15
CA ALA A 192 -5.89 -21.93 -16.30
C ALA A 192 -5.94 -20.65 -17.17
N MET A 193 -5.83 -19.45 -16.57
CA MET A 193 -5.78 -18.16 -17.27
C MET A 193 -4.57 -18.03 -18.21
N ASP A 194 -3.37 -18.44 -17.77
CA ASP A 194 -2.17 -18.41 -18.62
C ASP A 194 -2.36 -19.31 -19.85
N GLY A 195 -2.88 -20.53 -19.64
CA GLY A 195 -3.20 -21.45 -20.73
C GLY A 195 -4.25 -20.88 -21.69
N ALA A 196 -5.39 -20.44 -21.17
CA ALA A 196 -6.51 -19.90 -21.94
C ALA A 196 -6.10 -18.65 -22.77
N SER A 197 -5.27 -17.76 -22.21
CA SER A 197 -4.80 -16.55 -22.91
C SER A 197 -3.95 -16.87 -24.14
N LYS A 198 -3.19 -17.96 -24.13
CA LYS A 198 -2.42 -18.44 -25.30
C LYS A 198 -3.34 -18.90 -26.44
N PHE A 199 -4.52 -19.46 -26.13
CA PHE A 199 -5.52 -19.80 -27.16
C PHE A 199 -6.11 -18.56 -27.84
N VAL A 200 -6.38 -17.48 -27.09
CA VAL A 200 -6.87 -16.20 -27.68
C VAL A 200 -5.86 -15.63 -28.66
N LYS A 201 -4.57 -15.67 -28.32
CA LYS A 201 -3.49 -15.25 -29.22
C LYS A 201 -3.46 -16.08 -30.50
N GLY A 202 -3.63 -17.40 -30.37
CA GLY A 202 -3.72 -18.32 -31.51
C GLY A 202 -4.90 -18.01 -32.44
N ASP A 203 -6.08 -17.72 -31.88
CA ASP A 203 -7.26 -17.32 -32.65
C ASP A 203 -7.07 -16.01 -33.40
N ALA A 204 -6.43 -15.01 -32.79
CA ALA A 204 -6.16 -13.75 -33.46
C ALA A 204 -5.21 -13.93 -34.68
N ILE A 205 -4.21 -14.83 -34.57
CA ILE A 205 -3.35 -15.21 -35.70
C ILE A 205 -4.17 -15.92 -36.79
N ALA A 206 -5.04 -16.85 -36.41
CA ALA A 206 -5.94 -17.53 -37.35
C ALA A 206 -6.86 -16.52 -38.07
N GLY A 207 -7.36 -15.51 -37.37
CA GLY A 207 -8.15 -14.42 -37.95
C GLY A 207 -7.41 -13.64 -39.04
N ILE A 208 -6.10 -13.36 -38.86
CA ILE A 208 -5.26 -12.73 -39.90
C ILE A 208 -5.23 -13.60 -41.15
N ILE A 209 -4.93 -14.88 -40.96
CA ILE A 209 -4.81 -15.84 -42.06
C ILE A 209 -6.14 -15.95 -42.81
N ILE A 210 -7.26 -16.01 -42.09
CA ILE A 210 -8.61 -16.09 -42.68
C ILE A 210 -8.93 -14.85 -43.53
N VAL A 211 -8.59 -13.64 -43.06
CA VAL A 211 -8.76 -12.40 -43.85
C VAL A 211 -7.99 -12.50 -45.17
N PHE A 212 -6.73 -12.93 -45.13
CA PHE A 212 -5.93 -13.10 -46.35
C PHE A 212 -6.52 -14.16 -47.29
N ILE A 213 -6.97 -15.29 -46.74
CA ILE A 213 -7.64 -16.35 -47.52
C ILE A 213 -8.93 -15.83 -48.16
N ASN A 214 -9.73 -15.04 -47.45
CA ASN A 214 -10.99 -14.52 -47.96
C ASN A 214 -10.80 -13.49 -49.07
N ILE A 215 -9.80 -12.61 -48.95
CA ILE A 215 -9.47 -11.64 -50.01
C ILE A 215 -8.92 -12.36 -51.24
N ILE A 216 -7.88 -13.18 -51.08
CA ILE A 216 -7.20 -13.82 -52.22
C ILE A 216 -8.09 -14.89 -52.85
N GLY A 217 -8.61 -15.82 -52.02
CA GLY A 217 -9.49 -16.89 -52.46
C GLY A 217 -10.80 -16.35 -53.03
N GLY A 218 -11.36 -15.29 -52.44
CA GLY A 218 -12.58 -14.66 -52.93
C GLY A 218 -12.42 -14.05 -54.32
N VAL A 219 -11.30 -13.35 -54.57
CA VAL A 219 -11.01 -12.80 -55.90
C VAL A 219 -10.84 -13.92 -56.94
N ILE A 220 -10.11 -14.99 -56.61
CA ILE A 220 -9.93 -16.14 -57.51
C ILE A 220 -11.28 -16.80 -57.83
N VAL A 221 -12.10 -17.07 -56.81
CA VAL A 221 -13.43 -17.69 -57.02
C VAL A 221 -14.37 -16.76 -57.78
N GLY A 222 -14.39 -15.47 -57.47
CA GLY A 222 -15.18 -14.47 -58.18
C GLY A 222 -14.81 -14.39 -59.67
N MET A 223 -13.51 -14.45 -59.99
CA MET A 223 -13.04 -14.53 -61.38
C MET A 223 -13.47 -15.84 -62.06
N MET A 224 -13.39 -16.97 -61.37
CA MET A 224 -13.87 -18.26 -61.89
C MET A 224 -15.39 -18.28 -62.12
N GLN A 225 -16.16 -17.47 -61.38
CA GLN A 225 -17.59 -17.26 -61.56
C GLN A 225 -17.92 -16.21 -62.65
N GLY A 226 -16.91 -15.67 -63.36
CA GLY A 226 -17.08 -14.75 -64.48
C GLY A 226 -17.13 -13.25 -64.10
N MET A 227 -16.80 -12.88 -62.85
CA MET A 227 -16.75 -11.48 -62.43
C MET A 227 -15.47 -10.79 -62.92
N ALA A 228 -15.56 -9.48 -63.22
CA ALA A 228 -14.37 -8.67 -63.46
C ALA A 228 -13.55 -8.53 -62.16
N VAL A 229 -12.22 -8.49 -62.28
CA VAL A 229 -11.29 -8.45 -61.12
C VAL A 229 -11.66 -7.36 -60.12
N MET A 230 -12.04 -6.18 -60.60
CA MET A 230 -12.41 -5.05 -59.75
C MET A 230 -13.72 -5.26 -59.00
N ASP A 231 -14.69 -5.95 -59.60
CA ASP A 231 -15.98 -6.21 -58.97
C ASP A 231 -15.88 -7.35 -57.97
N ALA A 232 -15.08 -8.38 -58.28
CA ALA A 232 -14.70 -9.43 -57.33
C ALA A 232 -13.96 -8.82 -56.12
N LEU A 233 -13.00 -7.92 -56.36
CA LEU A 233 -12.33 -7.20 -55.28
C LEU A 233 -13.32 -6.41 -54.41
N LYS A 234 -14.23 -5.62 -55.00
CA LYS A 234 -15.21 -4.85 -54.23
C LYS A 234 -16.12 -5.74 -53.38
N GLN A 235 -16.66 -6.82 -53.95
CA GLN A 235 -17.60 -7.69 -53.24
C GLN A 235 -16.91 -8.47 -52.12
N TYR A 236 -15.83 -9.20 -52.45
CA TYR A 236 -15.16 -10.06 -51.48
C TYR A 236 -14.36 -9.26 -50.44
N CYS A 237 -13.79 -8.10 -50.81
CA CYS A 237 -13.15 -7.23 -49.83
C CYS A 237 -14.16 -6.62 -48.86
N LEU A 238 -15.35 -6.20 -49.32
CA LEU A 238 -16.41 -5.69 -48.44
C LEU A 238 -16.88 -6.76 -47.46
N LEU A 239 -17.13 -7.98 -47.95
CA LEU A 239 -17.54 -9.09 -47.09
C LEU A 239 -16.43 -9.49 -46.11
N THR A 240 -15.17 -9.49 -46.54
CA THR A 240 -14.05 -9.84 -45.67
C THR A 240 -13.81 -8.79 -44.59
N ILE A 241 -13.89 -7.50 -44.92
CA ILE A 241 -13.81 -6.43 -43.92
C ILE A 241 -14.97 -6.54 -42.93
N GLY A 242 -16.18 -6.78 -43.44
CA GLY A 242 -17.37 -6.96 -42.61
C GLY A 242 -17.26 -8.15 -41.64
N ASP A 243 -16.80 -9.29 -42.13
CA ASP A 243 -16.59 -10.51 -41.35
C ASP A 243 -15.49 -10.29 -40.31
N GLY A 244 -14.37 -9.71 -40.73
CA GLY A 244 -13.29 -9.34 -39.83
C GLY A 244 -13.76 -8.44 -38.70
N LEU A 245 -14.53 -7.37 -38.98
CA LEU A 245 -15.04 -6.47 -37.93
C LEU A 245 -16.06 -7.15 -37.02
N ALA A 246 -16.97 -7.96 -37.59
CA ALA A 246 -17.96 -8.71 -36.84
C ALA A 246 -17.32 -9.68 -35.83
N SER A 247 -16.15 -10.22 -36.18
CA SER A 247 -15.36 -11.10 -35.29
C SER A 247 -14.40 -10.35 -34.37
N GLN A 248 -13.87 -9.19 -34.78
CA GLN A 248 -12.91 -8.43 -33.97
C GLN A 248 -13.54 -7.67 -32.81
N ILE A 249 -14.77 -7.16 -32.95
CA ILE A 249 -15.43 -6.44 -31.84
C ILE A 249 -15.66 -7.38 -30.63
N PRO A 250 -16.22 -8.59 -30.79
CA PRO A 250 -16.32 -9.53 -29.67
C PRO A 250 -14.96 -9.93 -29.09
N ALA A 251 -13.94 -10.13 -29.94
CA ALA A 251 -12.58 -10.43 -29.48
C ALA A 251 -11.97 -9.30 -28.65
N LEU A 252 -12.20 -8.04 -29.03
CA LEU A 252 -11.82 -6.84 -28.26
C LEU A 252 -12.45 -6.84 -26.88
N LEU A 253 -13.77 -7.07 -26.82
CA LEU A 253 -14.51 -7.09 -25.56
C LEU A 253 -13.98 -8.18 -24.62
N ILE A 254 -13.78 -9.41 -25.11
CA ILE A 254 -13.24 -10.52 -24.31
C ILE A 254 -11.81 -10.24 -23.87
N SER A 255 -10.93 -9.78 -24.77
CA SER A 255 -9.53 -9.50 -24.42
C SER A 255 -9.40 -8.36 -23.40
N THR A 256 -10.28 -7.36 -23.47
CA THR A 256 -10.33 -6.29 -22.47
C THR A 256 -10.84 -6.83 -21.13
N SER A 257 -11.84 -7.70 -21.15
CA SER A 257 -12.38 -8.38 -19.96
C SER A 257 -11.29 -9.21 -19.26
N THR A 258 -10.47 -9.94 -20.02
CA THR A 258 -9.33 -10.68 -19.50
C THR A 258 -8.30 -9.76 -18.86
N GLY A 259 -7.95 -8.65 -19.52
CA GLY A 259 -7.04 -7.66 -18.95
C GLY A 259 -7.54 -7.07 -17.63
N ILE A 260 -8.82 -6.66 -17.57
CA ILE A 260 -9.43 -6.09 -16.37
C ILE A 260 -9.46 -7.13 -15.24
N LEU A 261 -9.97 -8.33 -15.50
CA LEU A 261 -10.13 -9.35 -14.46
C LEU A 261 -8.81 -9.78 -13.83
N VAL A 262 -7.73 -9.83 -14.60
CA VAL A 262 -6.40 -10.20 -14.11
C VAL A 262 -5.71 -9.04 -13.36
N THR A 263 -5.98 -7.79 -13.75
CA THR A 263 -5.34 -6.60 -13.13
C THR A 263 -6.13 -6.05 -11.96
N HIS A 264 -7.38 -6.46 -11.80
CA HIS A 264 -8.20 -6.11 -10.66
C HIS A 264 -7.62 -6.77 -9.40
N SER A 265 -7.01 -5.95 -8.53
CA SER A 265 -6.51 -6.40 -7.23
C SER A 265 -7.69 -6.89 -6.40
N GLY A 266 -7.63 -8.14 -5.92
CA GLY A 266 -8.72 -8.83 -5.21
C GLY A 266 -9.16 -8.17 -3.90
N GLY A 267 -9.84 -7.02 -4.00
CA GLY A 267 -10.51 -6.31 -2.93
C GLY A 267 -11.98 -6.74 -2.78
N ASN A 268 -12.68 -6.17 -1.79
CA ASN A 268 -14.11 -6.42 -1.60
C ASN A 268 -15.00 -5.44 -2.40
N GLU A 269 -14.41 -4.63 -3.29
CA GLU A 269 -15.09 -3.57 -4.01
C GLU A 269 -15.05 -3.82 -5.52
N SER A 270 -16.10 -3.36 -6.22
CA SER A 270 -16.15 -3.39 -7.68
C SER A 270 -15.16 -2.39 -8.29
N PHE A 271 -14.74 -2.63 -9.54
CA PHE A 271 -13.86 -1.72 -10.28
C PHE A 271 -14.37 -0.26 -10.30
N GLY A 272 -15.69 -0.07 -10.45
CA GLY A 272 -16.29 1.27 -10.44
C GLY A 272 -16.19 1.96 -9.09
N SER A 273 -16.43 1.24 -7.98
CA SER A 273 -16.28 1.80 -6.63
C SER A 273 -14.83 2.16 -6.33
N GLU A 274 -13.88 1.31 -6.71
CA GLU A 274 -12.45 1.53 -6.49
C GLU A 274 -11.94 2.74 -7.28
N LEU A 275 -12.27 2.83 -8.58
CA LEU A 275 -11.97 4.02 -9.41
C LEU A 275 -12.58 5.29 -8.82
N THR A 276 -13.85 5.23 -8.38
CA THR A 276 -14.44 6.40 -7.74
C THR A 276 -13.73 6.75 -6.44
N GLY A 277 -13.35 5.77 -5.62
CA GLY A 277 -12.57 5.94 -4.40
C GLY A 277 -11.25 6.67 -4.64
N GLU A 278 -10.49 6.23 -5.64
CA GLU A 278 -9.22 6.84 -6.07
C GLU A 278 -9.41 8.30 -6.52
N PHE A 279 -10.43 8.58 -7.33
CA PHE A 279 -10.74 9.95 -7.73
C PHE A 279 -11.15 10.84 -6.54
N LYS A 280 -11.78 10.29 -5.49
CA LYS A 280 -12.09 11.06 -4.26
C LYS A 280 -10.88 11.29 -3.37
N ALA A 281 -9.87 10.41 -3.43
CA ALA A 281 -8.66 10.54 -2.62
C ALA A 281 -7.78 11.72 -3.08
N PHE A 282 -7.80 12.02 -4.39
CA PHE A 282 -6.94 13.06 -5.01
C PHE A 282 -7.74 14.15 -5.74
N PRO A 283 -8.62 14.92 -5.07
CA PRO A 283 -9.41 15.97 -5.71
C PRO A 283 -8.55 17.08 -6.33
N SER A 284 -7.37 17.36 -5.76
CA SER A 284 -6.41 18.34 -6.28
C SER A 284 -5.92 17.99 -7.68
N ALA A 285 -5.76 16.71 -8.01
CA ALA A 285 -5.35 16.29 -9.36
C ALA A 285 -6.43 16.63 -10.40
N ILE A 286 -7.70 16.41 -10.06
CA ILE A 286 -8.84 16.74 -10.94
C ILE A 286 -8.96 18.26 -11.13
N ALA A 287 -8.69 19.05 -10.08
CA ALA A 287 -8.66 20.51 -10.18
C ALA A 287 -7.55 21.01 -11.12
N ILE A 288 -6.35 20.41 -11.06
CA ILE A 288 -5.24 20.75 -11.96
C ILE A 288 -5.61 20.43 -13.42
N VAL A 289 -6.25 19.28 -13.67
CA VAL A 289 -6.74 18.92 -15.01
C VAL A 289 -7.74 19.95 -15.54
N SER A 290 -8.66 20.44 -14.71
CA SER A 290 -9.61 21.50 -15.08
C SER A 290 -8.89 22.78 -15.55
N VAL A 291 -7.84 23.20 -14.84
CA VAL A 291 -7.02 24.37 -15.21
C VAL A 291 -6.29 24.15 -16.53
N ILE A 292 -5.70 22.97 -16.74
CA ILE A 292 -5.02 22.63 -18.01
C ILE A 292 -6.01 22.65 -19.18
N LEU A 293 -7.20 22.07 -19.00
CA LEU A 293 -8.26 22.08 -20.03
C LEU A 293 -8.72 23.49 -20.35
N PHE A 294 -8.80 24.37 -19.36
CA PHE A 294 -9.11 25.79 -19.57
C PHE A 294 -8.03 26.51 -20.37
N ILE A 295 -6.74 26.25 -20.10
CA ILE A 295 -5.63 26.80 -20.88
C ILE A 295 -5.70 26.32 -22.33
N PHE A 296 -6.00 25.04 -22.57
CA PHE A 296 -6.18 24.52 -23.92
C PHE A 296 -7.36 25.14 -24.66
N ALA A 297 -8.43 25.53 -23.96
CA ALA A 297 -9.55 26.24 -24.58
C ALA A 297 -9.16 27.64 -25.12
N LEU A 298 -8.08 28.25 -24.60
CA LEU A 298 -7.58 29.56 -25.03
C LEU A 298 -6.64 29.48 -26.24
N VAL A 299 -6.21 28.28 -26.65
CA VAL A 299 -5.32 28.08 -27.80
C VAL A 299 -6.12 28.20 -29.10
N PRO A 300 -5.77 29.12 -30.03
CA PRO A 300 -6.57 29.41 -31.24
C PRO A 300 -6.79 28.23 -32.19
N SER A 301 -5.91 27.23 -32.15
CA SER A 301 -5.98 26.05 -33.02
C SER A 301 -6.83 24.91 -32.43
N PHE A 302 -7.32 25.02 -31.19
CA PHE A 302 -8.08 23.97 -30.53
C PHE A 302 -9.58 24.26 -30.49
N PRO A 303 -10.44 23.22 -30.53
CA PRO A 303 -11.89 23.39 -30.37
C PRO A 303 -12.23 23.90 -28.96
N ALA A 304 -12.37 25.22 -28.80
CA ALA A 304 -12.55 25.84 -27.49
C ALA A 304 -13.77 25.30 -26.72
N ILE A 305 -14.90 25.07 -27.41
CA ILE A 305 -16.17 24.67 -26.78
C ILE A 305 -16.05 23.32 -26.03
N PRO A 306 -15.58 22.21 -26.64
CA PRO A 306 -15.35 20.95 -25.92
C PRO A 306 -14.43 21.07 -24.70
N PHE A 307 -13.33 21.81 -24.83
CA PHE A 307 -12.37 21.98 -23.73
C PHE A 307 -12.98 22.78 -22.57
N LEU A 308 -13.76 23.81 -22.87
CA LEU A 308 -14.42 24.64 -21.86
C LEU A 308 -15.51 23.85 -21.12
N ILE A 309 -16.29 23.03 -21.83
CA ILE A 309 -17.27 22.12 -21.21
C ILE A 309 -16.58 21.14 -20.25
N LEU A 310 -15.49 20.51 -20.68
CA LEU A 310 -14.73 19.57 -19.87
C LEU A 310 -14.03 20.24 -18.68
N ALA A 311 -13.49 21.44 -18.87
CA ALA A 311 -12.87 22.23 -17.81
C ALA A 311 -13.90 22.56 -16.71
N VAL A 312 -15.09 23.01 -17.10
CA VAL A 312 -16.18 23.32 -16.15
C VAL A 312 -16.68 22.05 -15.46
N SER A 313 -16.88 20.95 -16.20
CA SER A 313 -17.38 19.70 -15.60
C SER A 313 -16.40 19.09 -14.62
N THR A 314 -15.11 19.04 -14.95
CA THR A 314 -14.06 18.51 -14.07
C THR A 314 -13.79 19.43 -12.88
N GLY A 315 -13.82 20.75 -13.07
CA GLY A 315 -13.71 21.73 -12.00
C GLY A 315 -14.89 21.66 -11.02
N TYR A 316 -16.11 21.52 -11.55
CA TYR A 316 -17.30 21.30 -10.72
C TYR A 316 -17.20 19.98 -9.95
N PHE A 317 -16.75 18.90 -10.61
CA PHE A 317 -16.57 17.60 -9.97
C PHE A 317 -15.53 17.66 -8.84
N ALA A 318 -14.35 18.26 -9.08
CA ALA A 318 -13.33 18.48 -8.06
C ALA A 318 -13.86 19.29 -6.86
N TYR A 319 -14.59 20.38 -7.13
CA TYR A 319 -15.20 21.20 -6.10
C TYR A 319 -16.22 20.43 -5.25
N THR A 320 -17.05 19.57 -5.87
CA THR A 320 -17.99 18.73 -5.12
C THR A 320 -17.30 17.70 -4.25
N LEU A 321 -16.22 17.09 -4.74
CA LEU A 321 -15.42 16.11 -3.99
C LEU A 321 -14.71 16.74 -2.80
N GLU A 322 -14.13 17.94 -2.98
CA GLU A 322 -13.48 18.68 -1.90
C GLU A 322 -14.51 19.17 -0.86
N LYS A 323 -15.69 19.61 -1.29
CA LYS A 323 -16.79 20.01 -0.40
C LYS A 323 -17.32 18.84 0.43
N ASP A 324 -17.39 17.63 -0.13
CA ASP A 324 -17.79 16.43 0.61
C ASP A 324 -16.68 15.93 1.54
N GLY A 325 -15.40 16.07 1.15
CA GLY A 325 -14.24 15.87 2.01
C GLY A 325 -14.21 16.86 3.21
N ASN A 326 -14.52 18.13 2.97
CA ASN A 326 -14.60 19.16 4.02
C ASN A 326 -15.89 19.07 4.84
N LYS A 327 -17.01 18.58 4.30
CA LYS A 327 -18.21 18.25 5.09
C LYS A 327 -17.99 17.03 5.98
N LYS A 328 -17.16 16.05 5.58
CA LYS A 328 -16.73 14.95 6.44
C LYS A 328 -15.71 15.40 7.49
N LYS A 329 -14.76 16.29 7.17
CA LYS A 329 -13.89 16.93 8.18
C LYS A 329 -14.67 17.82 9.15
N GLY A 330 -15.61 18.62 8.67
CA GLY A 330 -16.51 19.46 9.48
C GLY A 330 -17.52 18.65 10.31
N LYS A 331 -18.03 17.52 9.80
CA LYS A 331 -18.82 16.56 10.59
C LYS A 331 -17.96 15.74 11.53
N MET A 332 -16.70 15.42 11.25
CA MET A 332 -15.79 14.79 12.22
C MET A 332 -15.40 15.76 13.33
N ILE A 333 -15.25 17.05 13.04
CA ILE A 333 -15.00 18.10 14.05
C ILE A 333 -16.25 18.31 14.91
N ASN A 334 -17.46 18.33 14.32
CA ASN A 334 -18.70 18.43 15.11
C ASN A 334 -19.06 17.12 15.83
N LYS A 335 -18.75 15.94 15.27
CA LYS A 335 -18.97 14.64 15.94
C LYS A 335 -17.93 14.42 17.04
N LYS A 336 -16.68 14.89 16.87
CA LYS A 336 -15.68 14.96 17.96
C LYS A 336 -16.02 16.04 18.98
N ALA A 337 -16.57 17.20 18.61
CA ALA A 337 -17.01 18.22 19.57
C ALA A 337 -18.25 17.78 20.36
N VAL A 338 -19.19 17.07 19.73
CA VAL A 338 -20.35 16.46 20.39
C VAL A 338 -19.97 15.18 21.15
N GLU A 339 -18.96 14.41 20.72
CA GLU A 339 -18.39 13.30 21.50
C GLU A 339 -17.51 13.77 22.67
N ILE A 340 -16.83 14.91 22.56
CA ILE A 340 -16.07 15.52 23.67
C ILE A 340 -17.05 16.13 24.68
N ALA A 341 -18.10 16.83 24.23
CA ALA A 341 -19.16 17.33 25.10
C ALA A 341 -20.02 16.21 25.74
N ASN A 342 -20.20 15.07 25.07
CA ASN A 342 -20.85 13.88 25.65
C ASN A 342 -19.88 12.97 26.44
N LYS A 343 -18.56 13.12 26.29
CA LYS A 343 -17.55 12.43 27.12
C LYS A 343 -17.32 13.14 28.46
N GLU A 344 -17.48 14.46 28.54
CA GLU A 344 -17.43 15.18 29.82
C GLU A 344 -18.64 14.90 30.74
N ASN A 345 -19.75 14.35 30.19
CA ASN A 345 -20.94 13.97 30.97
C ASN A 345 -21.13 12.45 31.16
N ARG A 346 -20.14 11.62 30.80
CA ARG A 346 -20.12 10.18 31.14
C ARG A 346 -19.04 9.89 32.17
N ASN A 347 -19.14 10.55 33.31
CA ASN A 347 -18.60 10.00 34.55
C ASN A 347 -19.65 9.08 35.17
N LYS A 348 -19.24 7.83 35.44
CA LYS A 348 -19.96 6.69 36.04
C LYS A 348 -20.50 5.64 35.06
N GLU A 349 -19.58 4.92 34.40
CA GLU A 349 -19.72 3.48 34.19
C GLU A 349 -18.39 2.82 34.61
N PRO A 350 -18.41 1.62 35.21
CA PRO A 350 -17.23 1.04 35.84
C PRO A 350 -16.18 0.73 34.78
N ASP A 351 -14.91 1.00 35.13
CA ASP A 351 -13.74 0.76 34.30
C ASP A 351 -13.86 -0.55 33.51
N ASN A 352 -13.84 -0.42 32.18
CA ASN A 352 -13.59 -1.56 31.31
C ASN A 352 -12.25 -2.15 31.76
N ILE A 353 -12.29 -3.34 32.37
CA ILE A 353 -11.11 -4.02 32.92
C ILE A 353 -9.99 -4.15 31.86
N MET A 354 -10.36 -4.19 30.57
CA MET A 354 -9.41 -4.15 29.45
C MET A 354 -8.50 -2.90 29.41
N ASN A 355 -8.98 -1.73 29.83
CA ASN A 355 -8.19 -0.49 29.81
C ASN A 355 -7.17 -0.40 30.95
N LEU A 356 -7.25 -1.27 31.97
CA LEU A 356 -6.21 -1.38 33.01
C LEU A 356 -4.90 -2.01 32.50
N PHE A 357 -4.91 -2.68 31.34
CA PHE A 357 -3.72 -3.36 30.80
C PHE A 357 -2.86 -2.49 29.89
N HIS A 358 -3.25 -1.23 29.61
CA HIS A 358 -2.43 -0.30 28.86
C HIS A 358 -1.56 0.51 29.83
N VAL A 359 -0.28 0.14 29.90
CA VAL A 359 0.72 0.87 30.67
C VAL A 359 1.29 1.96 29.78
N ASP A 360 1.05 3.22 30.14
CA ASP A 360 1.65 4.36 29.45
C ASP A 360 3.18 4.31 29.63
N THR A 361 3.93 4.53 28.55
CA THR A 361 5.39 4.35 28.58
C THR A 361 6.08 5.45 29.38
N LEU A 362 5.59 6.70 29.29
CA LEU A 362 6.12 7.84 30.04
C LEU A 362 4.96 8.66 30.61
N GLU A 363 5.02 8.93 31.92
CA GLU A 363 4.02 9.72 32.64
C GLU A 363 4.68 10.80 33.49
N ILE A 364 3.96 11.90 33.69
CA ILE A 364 4.33 12.97 34.61
C ILE A 364 3.14 13.18 35.55
N ASP A 365 3.33 12.83 36.81
CA ASP A 365 2.39 13.16 37.87
C ASP A 365 2.74 14.55 38.42
N ILE A 366 1.74 15.42 38.55
CA ILE A 366 1.92 16.78 39.07
C ILE A 366 1.05 17.03 40.30
N GLY A 367 1.62 17.74 41.27
CA GLY A 367 0.89 18.28 42.43
C GLY A 367 -0.01 19.46 42.07
N TYR A 368 -0.95 19.79 42.96
CA TYR A 368 -2.00 20.78 42.72
C TYR A 368 -1.48 22.18 42.33
N GLY A 369 -0.34 22.61 42.88
CA GLY A 369 0.27 23.92 42.60
C GLY A 369 0.89 24.07 41.21
N LEU A 370 1.09 22.95 40.50
CA LEU A 370 1.67 22.90 39.16
C LEU A 370 0.63 22.82 38.05
N ILE A 371 -0.65 22.56 38.39
CA ILE A 371 -1.75 22.50 37.41
C ILE A 371 -1.83 23.76 36.53
N PRO A 372 -1.66 24.99 37.05
CA PRO A 372 -1.68 26.20 36.21
C PRO A 372 -0.62 26.20 35.09
N LEU A 373 0.49 25.48 35.25
CA LEU A 373 1.54 25.37 34.23
C LEU A 373 1.08 24.55 33.01
N THR A 374 0.00 23.77 33.15
CA THR A 374 -0.59 22.94 32.08
C THR A 374 -1.71 23.64 31.32
N ASP A 375 -2.36 24.64 31.92
CA ASP A 375 -3.50 25.33 31.31
C ASP A 375 -3.04 26.51 30.45
N THR A 376 -3.15 26.34 29.13
CA THR A 376 -2.88 27.40 28.14
C THR A 376 -3.70 28.67 28.37
N LYS A 377 -4.90 28.60 28.97
CA LYS A 377 -5.72 29.78 29.28
C LYS A 377 -5.18 30.56 30.48
N ALA A 378 -4.49 29.89 31.39
CA ALA A 378 -3.82 30.48 32.54
C ALA A 378 -2.40 30.98 32.21
N GLY A 379 -1.95 30.85 30.94
CA GLY A 379 -0.61 31.23 30.49
C GLY A 379 0.45 30.14 30.66
N GLY A 380 0.05 28.89 30.96
CA GLY A 380 0.96 27.75 31.03
C GLY A 380 1.40 27.24 29.64
N ASP A 381 2.68 26.89 29.51
CA ASP A 381 3.32 26.43 28.27
C ASP A 381 3.91 25.00 28.37
N LEU A 382 3.64 24.27 29.46
CA LEU A 382 4.26 22.96 29.71
C LEU A 382 4.01 21.95 28.59
N LEU A 383 2.78 21.87 28.07
CA LEU A 383 2.41 20.94 26.99
C LEU A 383 3.17 21.23 25.68
N GLU A 384 3.39 22.50 25.38
CA GLU A 384 4.13 22.93 24.19
C GLU A 384 5.62 22.58 24.33
N ARG A 385 6.20 22.83 25.51
CA ARG A 385 7.59 22.48 25.81
C ARG A 385 7.82 20.97 25.82
N ILE A 386 6.90 20.17 26.37
CA ILE A 386 6.95 18.70 26.28
C ILE A 386 6.97 18.26 24.81
N SER A 387 6.16 18.88 23.97
CA SER A 387 6.17 18.59 22.53
C SER A 387 7.49 18.97 21.86
N ALA A 388 8.15 20.04 22.33
CA ALA A 388 9.48 20.44 21.87
C ALA A 388 10.57 19.44 22.31
N VAL A 389 10.52 18.95 23.56
CA VAL A 389 11.45 17.91 24.06
C VAL A 389 11.39 16.66 23.18
N ARG A 390 10.19 16.19 22.82
CA ARG A 390 10.04 15.02 21.94
C ARG A 390 10.73 15.23 20.59
N ARG A 391 10.59 16.42 20.00
CA ARG A 391 11.29 16.78 18.74
C ARG A 391 12.80 16.88 18.93
N GLN A 392 13.24 17.43 20.06
CA GLN A 392 14.65 17.51 20.42
C GLN A 392 15.27 16.12 20.55
N CYS A 393 14.64 15.19 21.28
CA CYS A 393 15.12 13.81 21.41
C CYS A 393 15.19 13.08 20.05
N ALA A 394 14.21 13.30 19.17
CA ALA A 394 14.25 12.75 17.81
C ALA A 394 15.42 13.33 16.99
N THR A 395 15.75 14.61 17.18
CA THR A 395 16.81 15.29 16.43
C THR A 395 18.21 14.99 16.96
N GLU A 396 18.35 14.84 18.28
CA GLU A 396 19.63 14.60 18.97
C GLU A 396 19.98 13.12 19.04
N LEU A 397 19.03 12.26 19.44
CA LEU A 397 19.27 10.83 19.65
C LEU A 397 18.69 9.95 18.54
N GLY A 398 17.73 10.44 17.73
CA GLY A 398 17.08 9.61 16.70
C GLY A 398 15.97 8.69 17.23
N ILE A 399 15.46 8.93 18.44
CA ILE A 399 14.40 8.10 19.04
C ILE A 399 13.01 8.70 18.85
N LEU A 400 12.00 7.84 18.67
CA LEU A 400 10.59 8.23 18.64
C LEU A 400 9.99 8.17 20.06
N VAL A 401 9.85 9.32 20.71
CA VAL A 401 9.22 9.39 22.03
C VAL A 401 7.68 9.40 21.89
N GLN A 402 7.01 8.40 22.47
CA GLN A 402 5.55 8.32 22.54
C GLN A 402 4.93 9.53 23.27
N PRO A 403 3.63 9.82 23.11
CA PRO A 403 2.97 10.89 23.85
C PRO A 403 3.16 10.72 25.37
N ILE A 404 3.61 11.79 26.04
CA ILE A 404 3.84 11.80 27.48
C ILE A 404 2.52 12.15 28.17
N ARG A 405 2.05 11.28 29.07
CA ARG A 405 0.78 11.51 29.77
C ARG A 405 1.02 12.35 31.02
N ILE A 406 0.17 13.36 31.24
CA ILE A 406 0.18 14.17 32.46
C ILE A 406 -1.00 13.75 33.32
N ARG A 407 -0.76 13.49 34.60
CA ARG A 407 -1.80 13.14 35.58
C ARG A 407 -1.70 14.07 36.78
N ASP A 408 -2.83 14.54 37.27
CA ASP A 408 -2.91 15.19 38.56
C ASP A 408 -2.88 14.13 39.66
N ASN A 409 -2.01 14.32 40.65
CA ASN A 409 -1.87 13.40 41.77
C ASN A 409 -1.98 14.15 43.10
N LEU A 410 -3.13 14.00 43.75
CA LEU A 410 -3.44 14.65 45.03
C LEU A 410 -2.61 14.09 46.21
N GLN A 411 -1.88 12.99 46.02
CA GLN A 411 -0.99 12.43 47.04
C GLN A 411 0.40 13.10 47.03
N LEU A 412 0.74 13.84 45.98
CA LEU A 412 1.99 14.60 45.90
C LEU A 412 1.90 15.92 46.66
N GLY A 413 3.05 16.43 47.12
CA GLY A 413 3.16 17.77 47.67
C GLY A 413 2.74 18.84 46.66
N THR A 414 2.31 20.01 47.14
CA THR A 414 1.72 21.07 46.29
C THR A 414 2.58 21.44 45.07
N ASN A 415 3.89 21.49 45.25
CA ASN A 415 4.88 21.92 44.24
C ASN A 415 5.72 20.74 43.71
N GLU A 416 5.34 19.51 44.03
CA GLU A 416 6.07 18.32 43.61
C GLU A 416 5.59 17.81 42.25
N TYR A 417 6.51 17.23 41.49
CA TYR A 417 6.20 16.43 40.31
C TYR A 417 7.03 15.14 40.33
N VAL A 418 6.50 14.11 39.67
CA VAL A 418 7.14 12.79 39.55
C VAL A 418 7.09 12.34 38.11
N ILE A 419 8.24 11.92 37.57
CA ILE A 419 8.36 11.35 36.23
C ILE A 419 8.39 9.83 36.37
N LYS A 420 7.51 9.16 35.63
CA LYS A 420 7.38 7.71 35.66
C LYS A 420 7.64 7.10 34.28
N ILE A 421 8.29 5.94 34.28
CA ILE A 421 8.41 5.09 33.10
C ILE A 421 7.66 3.79 33.39
N ARG A 422 6.69 3.46 32.53
CA ARG A 422 5.83 2.27 32.67
C ARG A 422 5.19 2.15 34.07
N GLY A 423 4.75 3.27 34.63
CA GLY A 423 4.11 3.38 35.94
C GLY A 423 5.06 3.37 37.15
N ILE A 424 6.38 3.22 36.94
CA ILE A 424 7.39 3.22 38.01
C ILE A 424 8.03 4.61 38.10
N GLU A 425 8.18 5.14 39.31
CA GLU A 425 8.87 6.41 39.59
C GLU A 425 10.37 6.30 39.27
N ILE A 426 10.84 7.19 38.39
CA ILE A 426 12.24 7.27 37.96
C ILE A 426 12.91 8.55 38.49
N ALA A 427 12.17 9.65 38.50
CA ALA A 427 12.66 10.93 38.98
C ALA A 427 11.57 11.70 39.71
N LYS A 428 11.97 12.46 40.71
CA LYS A 428 11.12 13.35 41.50
C LYS A 428 11.77 14.72 41.59
N GLY A 429 10.96 15.78 41.57
CA GLY A 429 11.44 17.14 41.70
C GLY A 429 10.39 18.07 42.31
N GLU A 430 10.85 19.25 42.72
CA GLU A 430 9.99 20.35 43.17
C GLU A 430 10.13 21.54 42.21
N SER A 431 9.01 22.17 41.87
CA SER A 431 8.98 23.36 41.03
C SER A 431 8.00 24.39 41.58
N MET A 432 8.42 25.66 41.66
CA MET A 432 7.60 26.73 42.24
C MET A 432 7.07 27.67 41.17
N SER A 433 5.80 27.53 40.78
CA SER A 433 5.16 28.24 39.65
C SER A 433 5.33 29.76 39.61
N ASN A 434 5.58 30.42 40.76
CA ASN A 434 5.73 31.88 40.88
C ASN A 434 7.17 32.35 41.24
N HIS A 435 8.17 31.47 41.16
CA HIS A 435 9.56 31.79 41.45
C HIS A 435 10.44 31.50 40.23
N TYR A 436 11.72 31.88 40.30
CA TYR A 436 12.75 31.46 39.36
C TYR A 436 13.85 30.72 40.11
N LEU A 437 14.48 29.75 39.46
CA LEU A 437 15.61 29.02 40.03
C LEU A 437 16.91 29.70 39.58
N ALA A 438 17.67 30.21 40.53
CA ALA A 438 18.99 30.80 40.29
C ALA A 438 20.10 29.81 40.65
N MET A 439 21.05 29.64 39.74
CA MET A 439 22.17 28.70 39.87
C MET A 439 23.49 29.39 39.56
N ASP A 440 24.55 29.02 40.28
CA ASP A 440 25.91 29.49 40.03
C ASP A 440 26.69 28.44 39.22
N PRO A 441 26.96 28.68 37.92
CA PRO A 441 27.68 27.72 37.08
C PRO A 441 29.17 27.57 37.44
N ILE A 442 29.78 28.55 38.12
CA ILE A 442 31.21 28.58 38.44
C ILE A 442 31.48 28.17 39.90
N ASN A 443 30.41 27.99 40.68
CA ASN A 443 30.47 27.72 42.12
C ASN A 443 31.33 28.77 42.86
N SER A 444 31.12 30.03 42.50
CA SER A 444 31.81 31.21 43.03
C SER A 444 31.27 31.71 44.39
N ASP A 445 30.40 30.91 45.04
CA ASP A 445 29.71 31.19 46.32
C ASP A 445 28.96 32.52 46.35
N VAL A 446 28.38 32.92 45.21
CA VAL A 446 27.57 34.13 45.08
C VAL A 446 26.23 33.94 45.80
N LYS A 447 26.02 34.68 46.89
CA LYS A 447 24.84 34.54 47.77
C LYS A 447 23.73 35.52 47.39
N ILE A 448 22.61 34.97 46.94
CA ILE A 448 21.35 35.70 46.76
C ILE A 448 20.32 35.26 47.83
N GLU A 449 19.51 36.21 48.30
CA GLU A 449 18.45 35.92 49.26
C GLU A 449 17.25 35.23 48.59
N GLY A 450 16.97 34.00 49.01
CA GLY A 450 15.83 33.21 48.56
C GLY A 450 15.74 31.87 49.30
N ILE A 451 14.92 30.96 48.79
CA ILE A 451 14.74 29.63 49.39
C ILE A 451 15.80 28.70 48.80
N LYS A 452 16.73 28.23 49.63
CA LYS A 452 17.79 27.31 49.20
C LYS A 452 17.20 25.96 48.81
N THR A 453 17.67 25.41 47.70
CA THR A 453 17.26 24.10 47.18
C THR A 453 18.42 23.47 46.39
N HIS A 454 18.18 22.30 45.82
CA HIS A 454 19.05 21.70 44.81
C HIS A 454 18.27 21.57 43.50
N GLU A 455 18.96 21.79 42.39
CA GLU A 455 18.38 21.55 41.07
C GLU A 455 18.19 20.04 40.86
N PRO A 456 17.01 19.59 40.37
CA PRO A 456 16.62 18.18 40.39
C PRO A 456 17.29 17.28 39.34
N THR A 457 18.00 17.84 38.35
CA THR A 457 18.65 17.09 37.26
C THR A 457 20.11 16.75 37.58
N PHE A 458 20.91 17.76 37.91
CA PHE A 458 22.35 17.68 38.14
C PHE A 458 22.74 17.87 39.61
N HIS A 459 21.76 18.07 40.50
CA HIS A 459 21.95 18.21 41.95
C HIS A 459 22.85 19.40 42.33
N LEU A 460 22.85 20.45 41.50
CA LEU A 460 23.61 21.66 41.75
C LEU A 460 22.95 22.50 42.85
N PRO A 461 23.73 23.16 43.73
CA PRO A 461 23.19 24.11 44.69
C PRO A 461 22.46 25.25 43.98
N ALA A 462 21.21 25.50 44.36
CA ALA A 462 20.35 26.48 43.72
C ALA A 462 19.50 27.25 44.74
N VAL A 463 18.94 28.38 44.31
CA VAL A 463 18.09 29.22 45.17
C VAL A 463 16.84 29.63 44.39
N TRP A 464 15.66 29.36 44.95
CA TRP A 464 14.40 29.93 44.45
C TRP A 464 14.32 31.40 44.83
N ILE A 465 14.20 32.26 43.82
CA ILE A 465 14.10 33.71 43.95
C ILE A 465 12.75 34.20 43.42
N THR A 466 12.26 35.29 43.98
CA THR A 466 11.05 35.95 43.51
C THR A 466 11.31 36.75 42.23
N PRO A 467 10.27 37.04 41.41
CA PRO A 467 10.45 37.73 40.13
C PRO A 467 11.16 39.09 40.22
N ASP A 468 10.99 39.83 41.33
CA ASP A 468 11.65 41.11 41.60
C ASP A 468 13.17 41.00 41.75
N LYS A 469 13.69 39.80 42.05
CA LYS A 469 15.13 39.56 42.22
C LYS A 469 15.80 39.01 40.96
N LYS A 470 15.05 38.76 39.88
CA LYS A 470 15.55 38.15 38.65
C LYS A 470 16.67 38.96 38.01
N GLU A 471 16.44 40.24 37.70
CA GLU A 471 17.45 41.10 37.05
C GLU A 471 18.72 41.21 37.90
N LYS A 472 18.58 41.28 39.23
CA LYS A 472 19.71 41.33 40.15
C LYS A 472 20.53 40.03 40.10
N ALA A 473 19.88 38.87 40.04
CA ALA A 473 20.55 37.57 39.94
C ALA A 473 21.35 37.46 38.63
N GLU A 474 20.75 37.87 37.51
CA GLU A 474 21.40 37.89 36.20
C GLU A 474 22.62 38.83 36.18
N MET A 475 22.52 40.02 36.78
CA MET A 475 23.65 40.96 36.91
C MET A 475 24.80 40.42 37.79
N MET A 476 24.50 39.50 38.71
CA MET A 476 25.49 38.82 39.55
C MET A 476 26.14 37.62 38.84
N GLY A 477 25.79 37.35 37.58
CA GLY A 477 26.33 36.26 36.79
C GLY A 477 25.67 34.90 37.07
N LEU A 478 24.55 34.87 37.80
CA LEU A 478 23.79 33.65 38.03
C LEU A 478 22.92 33.30 36.82
N THR A 479 22.84 32.02 36.49
CA THR A 479 21.89 31.51 35.49
C THR A 479 20.53 31.42 36.13
N VAL A 480 19.54 32.13 35.59
CA VAL A 480 18.17 32.15 36.09
C VAL A 480 17.24 31.42 35.13
N VAL A 481 16.55 30.39 35.62
CA VAL A 481 15.61 29.57 34.82
C VAL A 481 14.21 29.59 35.41
N ASP A 482 13.20 29.52 34.54
CA ASP A 482 11.79 29.46 34.95
C ASP A 482 11.40 28.05 35.46
N PRO A 483 10.31 27.93 36.25
CA PRO A 483 9.87 26.67 36.86
C PRO A 483 9.56 25.56 35.85
N VAL A 484 9.06 25.92 34.67
CA VAL A 484 8.73 24.95 33.62
C VAL A 484 10.01 24.41 32.99
N THR A 485 11.00 25.28 32.77
CA THR A 485 12.34 24.89 32.29
C THR A 485 13.01 23.89 33.22
N VAL A 486 12.88 24.02 34.54
CA VAL A 486 13.43 23.05 35.51
C VAL A 486 12.86 21.64 35.27
N LEU A 487 11.52 21.51 35.20
CA LEU A 487 10.86 20.23 34.94
C LEU A 487 11.25 19.66 33.56
N ILE A 488 11.25 20.51 32.54
CA ILE A 488 11.58 20.12 31.16
C ILE A 488 13.04 19.65 31.03
N THR A 489 13.96 20.26 31.78
CA THR A 489 15.37 19.86 31.79
C THR A 489 15.52 18.47 32.42
N GLN A 490 14.88 18.23 33.56
CA GLN A 490 14.89 16.91 34.20
C GLN A 490 14.23 15.85 33.31
N LEU A 491 13.10 16.18 32.68
CA LEU A 491 12.41 15.29 31.74
C LEU A 491 13.30 14.90 30.56
N THR A 492 13.99 15.88 29.98
CA THR A 492 14.88 15.64 28.84
C THR A 492 16.02 14.70 29.23
N GLU A 493 16.62 14.92 30.40
CA GLU A 493 17.71 14.09 30.92
C GLU A 493 17.23 12.67 31.24
N VAL A 494 16.06 12.50 31.87
CA VAL A 494 15.46 11.18 32.13
C VAL A 494 15.22 10.42 30.81
N ILE A 495 14.69 11.09 29.78
CA ILE A 495 14.48 10.46 28.47
C ILE A 495 15.81 10.05 27.83
N LYS A 496 16.86 10.87 27.96
CA LYS A 496 18.20 10.54 27.43
C LYS A 496 18.78 9.32 28.15
N GLN A 497 18.79 9.33 29.49
CA GLN A 497 19.35 8.25 30.31
C GLN A 497 18.61 6.92 30.10
N HIS A 498 17.28 6.95 29.98
CA HIS A 498 16.46 5.74 29.80
C HIS A 498 16.04 5.49 28.34
N SER A 499 16.69 6.15 27.37
CA SER A 499 16.37 6.05 25.95
C SER A 499 16.34 4.60 25.43
N TYR A 500 17.25 3.75 25.91
CA TYR A 500 17.30 2.33 25.56
C TYR A 500 16.06 1.53 26.04
N GLU A 501 15.40 1.96 27.11
CA GLU A 501 14.19 1.33 27.66
C GLU A 501 12.92 1.79 26.94
N LEU A 502 12.94 3.01 26.42
CA LEU A 502 11.87 3.59 25.61
C LEU A 502 11.82 3.00 24.19
N LEU A 503 12.93 2.45 23.71
CA LEU A 503 13.02 1.83 22.39
C LEU A 503 12.50 0.39 22.39
N GLY A 504 11.20 0.23 22.08
CA GLY A 504 10.54 -1.06 21.88
C GLY A 504 10.67 -1.59 20.44
N ARG A 505 10.16 -2.81 20.21
CA ARG A 505 10.12 -3.40 18.85
C ARG A 505 9.23 -2.60 17.90
N GLN A 506 8.15 -2.01 18.41
CA GLN A 506 7.22 -1.22 17.62
C GLN A 506 7.88 0.08 17.14
N GLU A 507 8.60 0.77 18.03
CA GLU A 507 9.36 1.97 17.71
C GLU A 507 10.44 1.67 16.67
N VAL A 508 11.19 0.57 16.83
CA VAL A 508 12.20 0.14 15.85
C VAL A 508 11.58 -0.19 14.50
N LYS A 509 10.44 -0.87 14.49
CA LYS A 509 9.70 -1.12 13.24
C LYS A 509 9.31 0.18 12.55
N MET A 510 8.76 1.15 13.28
CA MET A 510 8.40 2.46 12.72
C MET A 510 9.62 3.21 12.15
N LEU A 511 10.77 3.13 12.83
CA LEU A 511 12.03 3.72 12.35
C LEU A 511 12.52 3.03 11.06
N ILE A 512 12.49 1.70 11.00
CA ILE A 512 12.87 0.93 9.82
C ILE A 512 11.92 1.19 8.65
N ASP A 513 10.61 1.20 8.89
CA ASP A 513 9.60 1.48 7.87
C ASP A 513 9.82 2.88 7.27
N SER A 514 10.19 3.87 8.09
CA SER A 514 10.54 5.21 7.62
C SER A 514 11.79 5.24 6.74
N VAL A 515 12.82 4.44 7.05
CA VAL A 515 14.02 4.33 6.19
C VAL A 515 13.71 3.55 4.91
N LYS A 516 12.80 2.57 4.97
CA LYS A 516 12.39 1.79 3.81
C LYS A 516 11.77 2.66 2.70
N GLU A 517 11.12 3.77 3.05
CA GLU A 517 10.58 4.72 2.08
C GLU A 517 11.65 5.35 1.17
N SER A 518 12.87 5.56 1.68
CA SER A 518 13.98 6.16 0.92
C SER A 518 15.04 5.14 0.47
N CYS A 519 15.32 4.14 1.31
CA CYS A 519 16.44 3.20 1.19
C CYS A 519 15.94 1.76 1.36
N SER A 520 15.03 1.30 0.48
CA SER A 520 14.40 -0.01 0.61
C SER A 520 15.37 -1.19 0.46
N ALA A 521 16.43 -1.04 -0.35
CA ALA A 521 17.36 -2.10 -0.68
C ALA A 521 18.08 -2.66 0.56
N VAL A 522 18.66 -1.80 1.40
CA VAL A 522 19.37 -2.22 2.63
C VAL A 522 18.40 -2.85 3.64
N VAL A 523 17.17 -2.35 3.74
CA VAL A 523 16.16 -2.87 4.66
C VAL A 523 15.71 -4.27 4.24
N GLU A 524 15.44 -4.47 2.95
CA GLU A 524 14.97 -5.75 2.40
C GLU A 524 16.09 -6.81 2.39
N GLU A 525 17.36 -6.41 2.24
CA GLU A 525 18.49 -7.32 2.36
C GLU A 525 18.76 -7.72 3.83
N LEU A 526 18.65 -6.77 4.77
CA LEU A 526 18.96 -7.03 6.17
C LEU A 526 17.83 -7.77 6.90
N ILE A 527 16.57 -7.37 6.68
CA ILE A 527 15.41 -7.81 7.47
C ILE A 527 14.34 -8.42 6.55
N PRO A 528 13.87 -9.65 6.81
CA PRO A 528 14.19 -10.51 7.96
C PRO A 528 15.37 -11.46 7.74
N ASP A 529 16.03 -11.42 6.58
CA ASP A 529 16.88 -12.50 6.10
C ASP A 529 18.21 -12.65 6.89
N LEU A 530 18.91 -11.54 7.12
CA LEU A 530 20.19 -11.55 7.85
C LEU A 530 19.96 -11.40 9.37
N LEU A 531 19.12 -10.44 9.77
CA LEU A 531 18.78 -10.10 11.16
C LEU A 531 17.28 -9.90 11.34
N THR A 532 16.78 -10.18 12.55
CA THR A 532 15.41 -9.85 12.94
C THR A 532 15.30 -8.41 13.44
N ILE A 533 14.08 -7.85 13.47
CA ILE A 533 13.80 -6.56 14.14
C ILE A 533 14.28 -6.58 15.60
N GLY A 534 14.22 -7.73 16.27
CA GLY A 534 14.71 -7.89 17.64
C GLY A 534 16.22 -7.74 17.76
N ASP A 535 16.98 -8.26 16.80
CA ASP A 535 18.45 -8.14 16.78
C ASP A 535 18.86 -6.69 16.53
N VAL A 536 18.23 -6.03 15.55
CA VAL A 536 18.43 -4.60 15.28
C VAL A 536 18.06 -3.76 16.50
N GLN A 537 16.93 -4.04 17.16
CA GLN A 537 16.55 -3.37 18.40
C GLN A 537 17.66 -3.50 19.46
N LYS A 538 18.26 -4.68 19.63
CA LYS A 538 19.30 -4.88 20.64
C LYS A 538 20.56 -4.07 20.35
N VAL A 539 20.99 -4.00 19.09
CA VAL A 539 22.09 -3.13 18.68
C VAL A 539 21.77 -1.66 18.97
N LEU A 540 20.60 -1.18 18.55
CA LEU A 540 20.16 0.20 18.80
C LEU A 540 20.06 0.50 20.31
N GLN A 541 19.58 -0.45 21.11
CA GLN A 541 19.54 -0.32 22.58
C GLN A 541 20.95 -0.21 23.19
N ASN A 542 21.92 -0.96 22.69
CA ASN A 542 23.30 -0.88 23.18
C ASN A 542 23.93 0.48 22.83
N LEU A 543 23.73 0.97 21.61
CA LEU A 543 24.18 2.31 21.20
C LEU A 543 23.57 3.40 22.10
N LEU A 544 22.26 3.36 22.33
CA LEU A 544 21.57 4.32 23.20
C LEU A 544 21.98 4.23 24.68
N ARG A 545 22.34 3.03 25.17
CA ARG A 545 22.85 2.85 26.54
C ARG A 545 24.16 3.63 26.76
N GLU A 546 24.96 3.79 25.70
CA GLU A 546 26.17 4.62 25.68
C GLU A 546 25.91 6.04 25.15
N GLN A 547 24.65 6.46 25.06
CA GLN A 547 24.23 7.77 24.55
C GLN A 547 24.69 8.06 23.11
N VAL A 548 24.94 7.02 22.30
CA VAL A 548 25.26 7.16 20.88
C VAL A 548 23.97 7.41 20.09
N PRO A 549 23.87 8.52 19.33
CA PRO A 549 22.70 8.81 18.51
C PRO A 549 22.46 7.76 17.42
N ILE A 550 21.20 7.36 17.26
CA ILE A 550 20.74 6.43 16.21
C ILE A 550 20.03 7.12 15.04
N ARG A 551 20.24 8.43 14.89
CA ARG A 551 19.59 9.25 13.85
C ARG A 551 20.01 8.85 12.43
N ASP A 552 21.28 8.49 12.25
CA ASP A 552 21.82 8.02 10.97
C ASP A 552 21.55 6.52 10.82
N LEU A 553 20.26 6.18 10.74
CA LEU A 553 19.82 4.78 10.73
C LEU A 553 20.25 4.07 9.45
N GLU A 554 20.40 4.79 8.34
CA GLU A 554 20.95 4.27 7.09
C GLU A 554 22.36 3.70 7.28
N THR A 555 23.29 4.50 7.82
CA THR A 555 24.67 4.05 8.09
C THR A 555 24.70 2.86 9.05
N ILE A 556 23.81 2.86 10.06
CA ILE A 556 23.68 1.74 11.00
C ILE A 556 23.25 0.46 10.28
N LEU A 557 22.20 0.53 9.44
CA LEU A 557 21.67 -0.63 8.74
C LEU A 557 22.64 -1.16 7.68
N GLU A 558 23.35 -0.29 6.95
CA GLU A 558 24.41 -0.67 6.02
C GLU A 558 25.55 -1.40 6.74
N SER A 559 26.04 -0.83 7.84
CA SER A 559 27.08 -1.45 8.65
C SER A 559 26.64 -2.81 9.23
N LEU A 560 25.35 -2.98 9.53
CA LEU A 560 24.80 -4.27 9.96
C LEU A 560 24.72 -5.25 8.79
N ALA A 561 24.26 -4.83 7.61
CA ALA A 561 24.14 -5.68 6.42
C ALA A 561 25.51 -6.24 5.98
N ASP A 562 26.54 -5.40 5.95
CA ASP A 562 27.91 -5.79 5.60
C ASP A 562 28.50 -6.86 6.54
N ASN A 563 28.16 -6.79 7.83
CA ASN A 563 28.80 -7.61 8.87
C ASN A 563 27.93 -8.79 9.34
N ALA A 564 26.60 -8.74 9.15
CA ALA A 564 25.66 -9.77 9.60
C ALA A 564 25.85 -11.12 8.90
N ARG A 565 26.48 -11.13 7.72
CA ARG A 565 26.89 -12.37 7.02
C ARG A 565 28.03 -13.09 7.72
N ASN A 566 28.90 -12.36 8.42
CA ASN A 566 30.08 -12.90 9.09
C ASN A 566 29.80 -13.29 10.55
N THR A 567 28.96 -12.52 11.24
CA THR A 567 28.65 -12.74 12.66
C THR A 567 27.21 -12.34 12.98
N LYS A 568 26.60 -13.05 13.93
CA LYS A 568 25.31 -12.69 14.54
C LYS A 568 25.47 -12.27 16.01
N ASP A 569 26.69 -12.13 16.49
CA ASP A 569 26.99 -11.67 17.85
C ASP A 569 26.65 -10.18 17.97
N ILE A 570 25.62 -9.86 18.76
CA ILE A 570 25.08 -8.50 18.93
C ILE A 570 26.14 -7.54 19.50
N GLU A 571 27.01 -7.99 20.40
CA GLU A 571 28.07 -7.14 20.96
C GLU A 571 29.04 -6.72 19.86
N LEU A 572 29.48 -7.70 19.06
CA LEU A 572 30.41 -7.45 17.96
C LEU A 572 29.78 -6.60 16.85
N LEU A 573 28.51 -6.85 16.52
CA LEU A 573 27.75 -6.01 15.58
C LEU A 573 27.60 -4.58 16.09
N THR A 574 27.41 -4.40 17.41
CA THR A 574 27.39 -3.07 18.04
C THR A 574 28.73 -2.35 17.83
N GLU A 575 29.86 -3.02 18.03
CA GLU A 575 31.18 -2.43 17.80
C GLU A 575 31.43 -2.05 16.33
N TYR A 576 31.02 -2.88 15.37
CA TYR A 576 31.12 -2.52 13.95
C TYR A 576 30.34 -1.26 13.62
N VAL A 577 29.11 -1.16 14.14
CA VAL A 577 28.30 0.05 13.97
C VAL A 577 28.96 1.26 14.64
N ARG A 578 29.55 1.10 15.83
CA ARG A 578 30.29 2.19 16.49
C ARG A 578 31.46 2.68 15.67
N TYR A 579 32.21 1.79 15.00
CA TYR A 579 33.27 2.19 14.08
C TYR A 579 32.73 3.00 12.91
N ALA A 580 31.63 2.56 12.28
CA ALA A 580 30.98 3.31 11.20
C ALA A 580 30.48 4.69 11.67
N MET A 581 30.00 4.76 12.91
CA MET A 581 29.47 5.97 13.55
C MET A 581 30.55 6.86 14.19
N GLY A 582 31.85 6.57 13.99
CA GLY A 582 32.94 7.27 14.69
C GLY A 582 32.91 8.80 14.59
N ARG A 583 32.49 9.35 13.43
CA ARG A 583 32.32 10.81 13.26
C ARG A 583 31.24 11.39 14.17
N VAL A 584 30.14 10.65 14.34
CA VAL A 584 29.01 11.07 15.20
C VAL A 584 29.39 10.95 16.66
N ILE A 585 30.09 9.88 17.04
CA ILE A 585 30.54 9.63 18.41
C ILE A 585 31.57 10.69 18.84
N CYS A 586 32.57 11.00 18.01
CA CYS A 586 33.63 11.92 18.41
C CYS A 586 33.17 13.39 18.47
N LYS A 587 32.25 13.81 17.59
CA LYS A 587 31.89 15.24 17.41
C LYS A 587 31.49 15.97 18.71
N PRO A 588 30.66 15.40 19.61
CA PRO A 588 30.31 16.04 20.88
C PRO A 588 31.48 16.25 21.85
N PHE A 589 32.58 15.50 21.68
CA PHE A 589 33.75 15.55 22.57
C PHE A 589 34.89 16.41 22.03
N ILE A 590 34.70 17.02 20.85
CA ILE A 590 35.69 17.93 20.25
C ILE A 590 35.55 19.30 20.92
N ASP A 591 36.65 19.80 21.48
CA ASP A 591 36.71 21.15 22.07
C ASP A 591 36.91 22.25 21.01
N GLU A 592 36.95 23.51 21.44
CA GLU A 592 37.16 24.68 20.57
C GLU A 592 38.49 24.64 19.78
N ASN A 593 39.47 23.85 20.22
CA ASN A 593 40.78 23.69 19.58
C ASN A 593 40.84 22.50 18.61
N ASN A 594 39.71 21.85 18.32
CA ASN A 594 39.63 20.59 17.57
C ASN A 594 40.39 19.43 18.22
N THR A 595 40.51 19.41 19.56
CA THR A 595 41.12 18.31 20.32
C THR A 595 40.08 17.53 21.13
N ILE A 596 40.37 16.26 21.42
CA ILE A 596 39.56 15.40 22.30
C ILE A 596 40.41 15.09 23.52
N ASN A 597 39.93 15.46 24.70
CA ASN A 597 40.57 15.14 25.97
C ASN A 597 40.15 13.74 26.41
N VAL A 598 41.11 12.83 26.55
CA VAL A 598 40.86 11.42 26.88
C VAL A 598 41.60 10.99 28.15
N ILE A 599 40.99 10.09 28.90
CA ILE A 599 41.63 9.37 30.01
C ILE A 599 41.87 7.94 29.52
N THR A 600 43.11 7.45 29.61
CA THR A 600 43.48 6.10 29.19
C THR A 600 43.62 5.15 30.37
N ILE A 601 43.35 3.87 30.13
CA ILE A 601 43.56 2.80 31.10
C ILE A 601 45.04 2.39 31.05
N HIS A 602 45.66 2.14 32.19
CA HIS A 602 47.05 1.66 32.25
C HIS A 602 47.17 0.25 31.62
N PRO A 603 48.18 -0.05 30.78
CA PRO A 603 48.26 -1.32 30.03
C PRO A 603 48.15 -2.58 30.90
N LYS A 604 48.70 -2.54 32.13
CA LYS A 604 48.57 -3.63 33.10
C LYS A 604 47.11 -3.92 33.49
N LEU A 605 46.30 -2.87 33.68
CA LEU A 605 44.88 -3.02 34.00
C LEU A 605 44.09 -3.52 32.80
N GLU A 606 44.41 -3.04 31.60
CA GLU A 606 43.84 -3.53 30.34
C GLU A 606 44.09 -5.03 30.15
N GLN A 607 45.32 -5.50 30.39
CA GLN A 607 45.66 -6.92 30.33
C GLN A 607 44.88 -7.74 31.37
N ILE A 608 44.78 -7.25 32.61
CA ILE A 608 44.01 -7.92 33.67
C ILE A 608 42.54 -8.05 33.27
N ILE A 609 41.94 -7.01 32.70
CA ILE A 609 40.56 -7.04 32.22
C ILE A 609 40.44 -8.07 31.09
N GLY A 610 41.32 -7.99 30.08
CA GLY A 610 41.32 -8.85 28.90
C GLY A 610 41.46 -10.35 29.22
N ASP A 611 42.39 -10.70 30.11
CA ASP A 611 42.65 -12.09 30.52
C ASP A 611 41.48 -12.71 31.30
N ASN A 612 40.59 -11.88 31.87
CA ASN A 612 39.47 -12.32 32.70
C ASN A 612 38.10 -12.09 32.02
N ILE A 613 38.05 -11.85 30.71
CA ILE A 613 36.77 -11.75 29.99
C ILE A 613 36.16 -13.14 29.82
N HIS A 614 34.97 -13.33 30.38
CA HIS A 614 34.15 -14.50 30.13
C HIS A 614 32.96 -14.13 29.25
N LYS A 615 32.74 -14.93 28.20
CA LYS A 615 31.52 -14.84 27.39
C LYS A 615 30.39 -15.61 28.06
N SER A 616 29.25 -14.95 28.22
CA SER A 616 28.00 -15.57 28.65
C SER A 616 26.91 -15.36 27.61
N PHE A 617 25.78 -16.03 27.80
CA PHE A 617 24.60 -15.81 26.95
C PHE A 617 24.04 -14.37 27.04
N GLN A 618 24.30 -13.66 28.15
CA GLN A 618 23.87 -12.27 28.35
C GLN A 618 24.89 -11.24 27.88
N GLY A 619 26.07 -11.68 27.44
CA GLY A 619 27.17 -10.81 27.02
C GLY A 619 28.52 -11.18 27.65
N SER A 620 29.54 -10.43 27.27
CA SER A 620 30.90 -10.53 27.77
C SER A 620 31.06 -9.72 29.06
N PHE A 621 31.63 -10.32 30.11
CA PHE A 621 31.91 -9.61 31.36
C PHE A 621 33.30 -9.97 31.91
N PRO A 622 34.01 -9.03 32.55
CA PRO A 622 35.27 -9.32 33.22
C PRO A 622 35.02 -9.94 34.61
N SER A 623 35.53 -11.16 34.85
CA SER A 623 35.46 -11.83 36.15
C SER A 623 36.67 -11.46 37.01
N LEU A 624 36.59 -10.31 37.69
CA LEU A 624 37.64 -9.81 38.57
C LEU A 624 37.32 -10.09 40.05
N SER A 625 38.35 -10.34 40.86
CA SER A 625 38.18 -10.41 42.31
C SER A 625 37.72 -9.04 42.86
N PRO A 626 36.76 -8.98 43.81
CA PRO A 626 36.24 -7.72 44.37
C PRO A 626 37.27 -6.79 45.02
N GLY A 627 38.49 -7.27 45.28
CA GLY A 627 39.53 -6.57 46.02
C GLY A 627 39.90 -7.28 47.31
#